data_AF-A0A024W670-F1
#
_entry.id   AF-A0A024W670-F1
#
_cell.length_a   1.000
_cell.length_b   1.000
_cell.length_c   1.000
_cell.angle_alpha   90.00
_cell.angle_beta   90.00
_cell.angle_gamma   90.00
#
_symmetry.space_group_name_H-M   'P 1'
#
loop_
_entity.id
_entity.type
_entity.pdbx_description
1 polymer ?
#
loop_
_entity_poly.entity_id
_entity_poly.type
_entity_poly.pdbx_seq_one_letter_code
_entity_poly.pdbx_strand_id
1 'polypeptide(L)'
;MNLSKKNTDISYCGIKDKRAITVQKFCIHKTNKYDIYNLISNNNNKWFCNNNVYISNLEYKRKKLSLGNLNGNHFKVIIRGVHNNVKSNFHILSENLRTKGFVNYYGHQRFGTKQIKNYEIGISILKRNYKQSLSYVIQNTELKDEDKQNLITYINELTDHSIYENAIDKKKKKSQHTNEHIKSENSIEKKNIYIKTDEQQNDHMCSSQMNESTTDTKKKKKKIDISKENHNISVPQEIINIINSISNHSYVEKTILNSIKNSNNLKNAFMNLPKDIFSLFIHAIQSIVFNLLVSIRMKKFGLQIALGDLVEIYEQHHSGYSSLDESSDDNTSDNTNNDNMLYESKIIPITQNNISLYNIYDVVLPLPGDKNIVLPPNLKEEYIKVLETINLTLEDFKSEKHFFNASGCYRKIVVKPYNFKSIFIKNELNDLNKIPIIKSDLYKLKNEDKENNTFIKEQLPNKTNQASSQIITEQQNVEDELIYVSNEQYHEYLIKEIPDYQTTSSIYLTCSLPKSSYITVALMELLKN
;
A
#
# COMPACT_ATOMS: atom_id res chain seq x y z
N MET A 1 -19.55 26.92 -6.38
CA MET A 1 -18.94 26.66 -7.71
C MET A 1 -18.47 25.22 -7.74
N ASN A 2 -18.92 24.42 -8.71
CA ASN A 2 -18.48 23.04 -8.92
C ASN A 2 -17.48 23.06 -10.08
N LEU A 3 -16.28 22.50 -9.90
CA LEU A 3 -15.26 22.43 -10.97
C LEU A 3 -15.62 21.40 -12.06
N SER A 4 -16.66 20.59 -11.84
CA SER A 4 -17.12 19.53 -12.76
C SER A 4 -15.99 18.55 -13.12
N LYS A 5 -15.12 18.25 -12.15
CA LYS A 5 -13.98 17.33 -12.28
C LYS A 5 -14.28 15.99 -11.64
N LYS A 6 -13.80 14.92 -12.25
CA LYS A 6 -13.80 13.56 -11.67
C LYS A 6 -12.58 13.39 -10.77
N ASN A 7 -12.62 12.40 -9.88
CA ASN A 7 -11.45 12.06 -9.05
C ASN A 7 -10.21 11.72 -9.89
N THR A 8 -10.41 11.11 -11.07
CA THR A 8 -9.34 10.78 -12.03
C THR A 8 -8.68 12.00 -12.67
N ASP A 9 -9.31 13.18 -12.59
CA ASP A 9 -8.73 14.43 -13.09
C ASP A 9 -7.76 15.05 -12.07
N ILE A 10 -7.81 14.61 -10.82
CA ILE A 10 -6.95 15.11 -9.73
C ILE A 10 -5.84 14.09 -9.48
N SER A 11 -4.60 14.55 -9.56
CA SER A 11 -3.42 13.71 -9.38
C SER A 11 -2.45 14.33 -8.37
N TYR A 12 -1.69 13.47 -7.70
CA TYR A 12 -0.74 13.84 -6.65
C TYR A 12 0.35 12.76 -6.54
N CYS A 13 1.47 13.08 -5.91
CA CYS A 13 2.61 12.13 -5.87
C CYS A 13 2.48 11.06 -4.77
N GLY A 14 1.66 11.31 -3.75
CA GLY A 14 1.32 10.32 -2.71
C GLY A 14 0.49 10.96 -1.60
N ILE A 15 -0.23 10.14 -0.83
CA ILE A 15 -1.07 10.57 0.29
C ILE A 15 -0.19 11.06 1.46
N LYS A 16 -0.72 11.94 2.31
CA LYS A 16 -0.06 12.50 3.50
C LYS A 16 -0.90 12.21 4.75
N ASP A 17 -0.28 12.33 5.91
CA ASP A 17 -0.94 12.02 7.18
C ASP A 17 -2.10 12.96 7.48
N LYS A 18 -3.25 12.39 7.88
CA LYS A 18 -4.46 13.15 8.20
C LYS A 18 -4.31 13.98 9.48
N ARG A 19 -3.62 13.46 10.51
CA ARG A 19 -3.39 14.12 11.80
C ARG A 19 -2.04 14.85 11.79
N ALA A 20 -1.89 15.78 10.85
CA ALA A 20 -0.71 16.62 10.69
C ALA A 20 -1.06 17.88 9.89
N ILE A 21 -0.20 18.90 9.96
CA ILE A 21 -0.19 19.97 8.95
C ILE A 21 0.65 19.47 7.79
N THR A 22 0.05 19.34 6.61
CA THR A 22 0.72 18.77 5.44
C THR A 22 0.66 19.71 4.25
N VAL A 23 1.74 19.73 3.48
CA VAL A 23 1.85 20.51 2.25
C VAL A 23 2.29 19.56 1.15
N GLN A 24 1.56 19.58 0.04
CA GLN A 24 1.87 18.74 -1.11
C GLN A 24 1.49 19.41 -2.43
N LYS A 25 2.13 18.98 -3.51
CA LYS A 25 1.71 19.32 -4.86
C LYS A 25 0.55 18.43 -5.29
N PHE A 26 -0.43 19.02 -5.96
CA PHE A 26 -1.48 18.32 -6.69
C PHE A 26 -1.63 18.94 -8.08
N CYS A 27 -2.26 18.22 -8.99
CA CYS A 27 -2.54 18.67 -10.34
C CYS A 27 -4.00 18.36 -10.66
N ILE A 28 -4.72 19.35 -11.22
CA ILE A 28 -6.06 19.15 -11.77
C ILE A 28 -5.97 19.29 -13.29
N HIS A 29 -6.37 18.25 -14.00
CA HIS A 29 -6.31 18.21 -15.46
C HIS A 29 -7.26 19.23 -16.10
N LYS A 30 -6.75 20.03 -17.05
CA LYS A 30 -7.51 20.99 -17.88
C LYS A 30 -8.43 21.91 -17.05
N THR A 31 -7.88 22.63 -16.08
CA THR A 31 -8.63 23.59 -15.23
C THR A 31 -8.03 24.98 -15.33
N ASN A 32 -8.87 26.02 -15.41
CA ASN A 32 -8.39 27.39 -15.44
C ASN A 32 -7.99 27.86 -14.02
N LYS A 33 -6.86 28.56 -13.90
CA LYS A 33 -6.45 29.22 -12.64
C LYS A 33 -7.52 30.16 -12.09
N TYR A 34 -8.27 30.85 -12.95
CA TYR A 34 -9.35 31.76 -12.53
C TYR A 34 -10.48 31.02 -11.81
N ASP A 35 -10.81 29.79 -12.23
CA ASP A 35 -11.83 28.97 -11.57
C ASP A 35 -11.40 28.57 -10.16
N ILE A 36 -10.12 28.21 -10.01
CA ILE A 36 -9.52 27.90 -8.71
C ILE A 36 -9.50 29.15 -7.82
N TYR A 37 -9.10 30.31 -8.36
CA TYR A 37 -9.10 31.58 -7.64
C TYR A 37 -10.50 31.94 -7.13
N ASN A 38 -11.53 31.85 -7.98
CA ASN A 38 -12.92 32.11 -7.58
C ASN A 38 -13.39 31.13 -6.51
N LEU A 39 -12.99 29.86 -6.61
CA LEU A 39 -13.35 28.84 -5.65
C LEU A 39 -12.71 29.08 -4.26
N ILE A 40 -11.49 29.62 -4.21
CA ILE A 40 -10.79 29.99 -2.97
C ILE A 40 -11.31 31.32 -2.41
N SER A 41 -11.53 32.31 -3.27
CA SER A 41 -11.87 33.70 -2.86
C SER A 41 -13.35 33.90 -2.52
N ASN A 42 -14.21 32.97 -2.91
CA ASN A 42 -15.63 33.07 -2.63
C ASN A 42 -15.90 32.76 -1.16
N ASN A 43 -16.15 33.81 -0.35
CA ASN A 43 -16.45 33.72 1.08
C ASN A 43 -17.68 32.85 1.41
N ASN A 44 -18.57 32.58 0.44
CA ASN A 44 -19.69 31.65 0.63
C ASN A 44 -19.26 30.19 0.56
N ASN A 45 -18.08 29.90 0.02
CA ASN A 45 -17.52 28.56 -0.10
C ASN A 45 -16.76 28.19 1.19
N LYS A 46 -17.49 28.17 2.31
CA LYS A 46 -16.98 27.93 3.66
C LYS A 46 -16.25 26.60 3.82
N TRP A 47 -16.33 25.68 2.86
CA TRP A 47 -15.68 24.38 2.94
C TRP A 47 -14.15 24.49 3.07
N PHE A 48 -13.48 25.35 2.31
CA PHE A 48 -12.01 25.47 2.40
C PHE A 48 -11.57 26.06 3.73
N CYS A 49 -12.19 27.17 4.14
CA CYS A 49 -11.88 27.84 5.40
C CYS A 49 -12.25 27.01 6.63
N ASN A 50 -13.41 26.34 6.62
CA ASN A 50 -13.85 25.52 7.76
C ASN A 50 -13.09 24.20 7.88
N ASN A 51 -12.44 23.72 6.82
CA ASN A 51 -11.66 22.48 6.84
C ASN A 51 -10.14 22.71 6.89
N ASN A 52 -9.66 23.95 7.11
CA ASN A 52 -8.24 24.29 7.18
C ASN A 52 -7.44 23.88 5.92
N VAL A 53 -8.04 24.03 4.73
CA VAL A 53 -7.38 23.72 3.45
C VAL A 53 -7.04 25.00 2.70
N TYR A 54 -5.77 25.15 2.32
CA TYR A 54 -5.26 26.32 1.60
C TYR A 54 -4.59 25.88 0.28
N ILE A 55 -4.75 26.69 -0.76
CA ILE A 55 -4.19 26.44 -2.10
C ILE A 55 -3.40 27.67 -2.53
N SER A 56 -2.18 27.48 -3.03
CA SER A 56 -1.29 28.53 -3.50
C SER A 56 -0.43 28.07 -4.68
N ASN A 57 0.42 28.95 -5.21
CA ASN A 57 1.46 28.65 -6.19
C ASN A 57 0.95 27.96 -7.48
N LEU A 58 -0.18 28.44 -8.02
CA LEU A 58 -0.80 27.85 -9.22
C LEU A 58 0.07 28.03 -10.47
N GLU A 59 0.52 26.93 -11.07
CA GLU A 59 1.28 26.90 -12.32
C GLU A 59 0.69 25.91 -13.33
N TYR A 60 0.86 26.18 -14.62
CA TYR A 60 0.52 25.22 -15.68
C TYR A 60 1.74 24.37 -16.00
N LYS A 61 1.55 23.05 -16.10
CA LYS A 61 2.57 22.09 -16.53
C LYS A 61 1.99 21.18 -17.61
N ARG A 62 2.87 20.69 -18.49
CA ARG A 62 2.51 19.75 -19.57
C ARG A 62 2.21 18.34 -19.04
N LYS A 63 2.90 17.90 -17.98
CA LYS A 63 2.77 16.55 -17.41
C LYS A 63 1.92 16.58 -16.14
N LYS A 64 1.06 15.56 -15.98
CA LYS A 64 0.36 15.28 -14.72
C LYS A 64 1.35 14.79 -13.66
N LEU A 65 0.93 14.84 -12.40
CA LEU A 65 1.66 14.16 -11.32
C LEU A 65 1.28 12.69 -11.33
N SER A 66 2.21 11.81 -10.99
CA SER A 66 1.92 10.38 -10.81
C SER A 66 2.34 9.91 -9.42
N LEU A 67 1.65 8.88 -8.91
CA LEU A 67 2.00 8.26 -7.64
C LEU A 67 3.46 7.80 -7.66
N GLY A 68 4.19 8.06 -6.58
CA GLY A 68 5.61 7.75 -6.46
C GLY A 68 6.56 8.76 -7.11
N ASN A 69 6.06 9.80 -7.79
CA ASN A 69 6.87 10.91 -8.32
C ASN A 69 7.25 11.94 -7.23
N LEU A 70 7.79 11.46 -6.13
CA LEU A 70 8.41 12.27 -5.08
C LEU A 70 9.68 11.57 -4.61
N ASN A 71 10.68 12.34 -4.18
CA ASN A 71 11.89 11.77 -3.60
C ASN A 71 11.67 11.36 -2.14
N GLY A 72 10.77 12.04 -1.44
CA GLY A 72 10.53 11.85 -0.01
C GLY A 72 9.66 12.92 0.59
N ASN A 73 9.61 12.95 1.92
CA ASN A 73 8.88 13.95 2.70
C ASN A 73 9.83 14.60 3.72
N HIS A 74 9.64 15.89 3.94
CA HIS A 74 10.31 16.63 5.01
C HIS A 74 9.39 16.72 6.22
N PHE A 75 9.92 16.41 7.40
CA PHE A 75 9.19 16.34 8.65
C PHE A 75 9.73 17.39 9.61
N LYS A 76 8.81 17.99 10.37
CA LYS A 76 9.08 18.80 11.56
C LYS A 76 8.18 18.26 12.66
N VAL A 77 8.77 17.82 13.77
CA VAL A 77 8.07 17.10 14.82
C VAL A 77 8.44 17.68 16.17
N ILE A 78 7.43 17.91 17.01
CA ILE A 78 7.61 18.14 18.45
C ILE A 78 7.12 16.90 19.19
N ILE A 79 8.02 16.31 20.00
CA ILE A 79 7.69 15.28 20.98
C ILE A 79 7.51 15.98 22.32
N ARG A 80 6.37 15.79 22.97
CA ARG A 80 6.04 16.36 24.29
C ARG A 80 6.06 15.26 25.35
N GLY A 81 6.11 15.62 26.63
CA GLY A 81 6.08 14.64 27.72
C GLY A 81 7.44 14.00 28.01
N VAL A 82 8.54 14.69 27.71
CA VAL A 82 9.89 14.12 27.81
C VAL A 82 10.49 14.46 29.19
N HIS A 83 10.84 13.46 29.99
CA HIS A 83 11.47 13.70 31.29
C HIS A 83 12.89 14.29 31.17
N ASN A 84 13.28 15.16 32.10
CA ASN A 84 14.57 15.86 32.03
C ASN A 84 15.80 14.94 32.15
N ASN A 85 15.65 13.80 32.82
CA ASN A 85 16.71 12.82 33.00
C ASN A 85 17.13 12.11 31.70
N VAL A 86 16.29 12.12 30.66
CA VAL A 86 16.63 11.46 29.38
C VAL A 86 17.48 12.33 28.44
N LYS A 87 17.83 13.57 28.82
CA LYS A 87 18.56 14.51 27.95
C LYS A 87 19.87 13.93 27.41
N SER A 88 20.68 13.30 28.27
CA SER A 88 21.96 12.70 27.85
C SER A 88 21.77 11.54 26.88
N ASN A 89 20.83 10.64 27.19
CA ASN A 89 20.47 9.52 26.31
C ASN A 89 19.94 10.01 24.96
N PHE A 90 19.09 11.04 24.98
CA PHE A 90 18.56 11.67 23.77
C PHE A 90 19.66 12.17 22.84
N HIS A 91 20.70 12.85 23.36
CA HIS A 91 21.81 13.31 22.53
C HIS A 91 22.51 12.14 21.82
N ILE A 92 22.73 11.01 22.51
CA ILE A 92 23.34 9.81 21.95
C ILE A 92 22.44 9.15 20.91
N LEU A 93 21.15 8.99 21.20
CA LEU A 93 20.17 8.39 20.28
C LEU A 93 19.96 9.26 19.03
N SER A 94 19.92 10.58 19.21
CA SER A 94 19.86 11.56 18.14
C SER A 94 21.08 11.48 17.23
N GLU A 95 22.28 11.37 17.80
CA GLU A 95 23.51 11.17 17.03
C GLU A 95 23.50 9.85 16.25
N ASN A 96 23.04 8.76 16.88
CA ASN A 96 22.93 7.46 16.22
C ASN A 96 21.94 7.52 15.06
N LEU A 97 20.76 8.11 15.24
CA LEU A 97 19.78 8.26 14.15
C LEU A 97 20.34 9.11 13.02
N ARG A 98 21.05 10.20 13.34
CA ARG A 98 21.70 11.07 12.34
C ARG A 98 22.78 10.37 11.55
N THR A 99 23.62 9.57 12.21
CA THR A 99 24.83 9.00 11.59
C THR A 99 24.60 7.62 10.97
N LYS A 100 23.83 6.76 11.64
CA LYS A 100 23.57 5.36 11.30
C LYS A 100 22.18 5.13 10.71
N GLY A 101 21.23 6.04 10.91
CA GLY A 101 19.86 5.87 10.45
C GLY A 101 19.04 4.91 11.32
N PHE A 102 18.04 4.28 10.70
CA PHE A 102 17.11 3.35 11.36
C PHE A 102 16.72 2.21 10.42
N VAL A 103 16.28 1.09 10.99
CA VAL A 103 15.76 -0.05 10.22
C VAL A 103 14.41 0.33 9.62
N ASN A 104 14.27 0.14 8.30
CA ASN A 104 13.16 0.68 7.51
C ASN A 104 11.87 -0.17 7.60
N TYR A 105 11.45 -0.48 8.82
CA TYR A 105 10.21 -1.21 9.09
C TYR A 105 8.98 -0.51 8.49
N TYR A 106 7.97 -1.29 8.14
CA TYR A 106 6.63 -0.77 7.98
C TYR A 106 6.03 -0.46 9.35
N GLY A 107 5.64 0.80 9.56
CA GLY A 107 5.04 1.24 10.82
C GLY A 107 3.60 0.73 11.02
N HIS A 108 3.09 0.84 12.26
CA HIS A 108 1.77 0.33 12.66
C HIS A 108 0.61 0.77 11.76
N GLN A 109 0.67 1.97 11.20
CA GLN A 109 -0.34 2.50 10.27
C GLN A 109 -0.56 1.60 9.04
N ARG A 110 0.47 0.86 8.58
CA ARG A 110 0.37 -0.07 7.45
C ARG A 110 -0.57 -1.25 7.74
N PHE A 111 -0.71 -1.64 9.00
CA PHE A 111 -1.49 -2.81 9.41
C PHE A 111 -2.93 -2.48 9.83
N GLY A 112 -3.29 -1.19 9.83
CA GLY A 112 -4.61 -0.70 10.23
C GLY A 112 -4.76 -0.50 11.74
N THR A 113 -5.73 0.33 12.11
CA THR A 113 -6.02 0.70 13.51
C THR A 113 -7.14 -0.11 14.14
N LYS A 114 -7.90 -0.87 13.33
CA LYS A 114 -8.98 -1.75 13.78
C LYS A 114 -8.45 -2.92 14.61
N GLN A 115 -9.34 -3.65 15.28
CA GLN A 115 -8.99 -4.80 16.11
C GLN A 115 -8.36 -5.90 15.26
N ILE A 116 -9.09 -6.39 14.26
CA ILE A 116 -8.54 -7.32 13.27
C ILE A 116 -7.73 -6.53 12.26
N LYS A 117 -6.46 -6.91 12.10
CA LYS A 117 -5.50 -6.19 11.27
C LYS A 117 -5.69 -6.52 9.81
N ASN A 118 -5.31 -5.57 8.95
CA ASN A 118 -5.41 -5.73 7.50
C ASN A 118 -4.66 -6.97 7.00
N TYR A 119 -3.56 -7.33 7.67
CA TYR A 119 -2.79 -8.49 7.29
C TYR A 119 -3.54 -9.82 7.58
N GLU A 120 -4.34 -9.89 8.65
CA GLU A 120 -5.12 -11.08 9.00
C GLU A 120 -6.21 -11.36 7.95
N ILE A 121 -6.88 -10.29 7.50
CA ILE A 121 -7.82 -10.35 6.37
C ILE A 121 -7.06 -10.75 5.10
N GLY A 122 -5.89 -10.16 4.84
CA GLY A 122 -5.03 -10.49 3.70
C GLY A 122 -4.64 -11.97 3.64
N ILE A 123 -4.29 -12.60 4.77
CA ILE A 123 -3.96 -14.05 4.83
C ILE A 123 -5.15 -14.88 4.35
N SER A 124 -6.33 -14.59 4.86
CA SER A 124 -7.55 -15.32 4.50
C SER A 124 -7.89 -15.14 3.01
N ILE A 125 -7.69 -13.94 2.46
CA ILE A 125 -7.87 -13.66 1.02
C ILE A 125 -6.87 -14.46 0.17
N LEU A 126 -5.57 -14.43 0.51
CA LEU A 126 -4.53 -15.16 -0.22
C LEU A 126 -4.77 -16.68 -0.21
N LYS A 127 -5.27 -17.20 0.92
CA LYS A 127 -5.69 -18.61 1.07
C LYS A 127 -7.00 -18.97 0.39
N ARG A 128 -7.67 -18.00 -0.25
CA ARG A 128 -9.01 -18.16 -0.85
C ARG A 128 -10.08 -18.56 0.18
N ASN A 129 -9.85 -18.28 1.47
CA ASN A 129 -10.82 -18.47 2.54
C ASN A 129 -11.67 -17.20 2.70
N TYR A 130 -12.60 -17.00 1.77
CA TYR A 130 -13.43 -15.80 1.73
C TYR A 130 -14.44 -15.73 2.88
N LYS A 131 -14.93 -16.88 3.38
CA LYS A 131 -15.77 -16.95 4.59
C LYS A 131 -15.06 -16.34 5.80
N GLN A 132 -13.83 -16.80 6.09
CA GLN A 132 -13.04 -16.25 7.18
C GLN A 132 -12.72 -14.77 6.95
N SER A 133 -12.38 -14.39 5.72
CA SER A 133 -12.09 -13.00 5.37
C SER A 133 -13.27 -12.08 5.67
N LEU A 134 -14.49 -12.51 5.31
CA LEU A 134 -15.72 -11.74 5.57
C LEU A 134 -16.09 -11.72 7.05
N SER A 135 -15.89 -12.82 7.78
CA SER A 135 -16.07 -12.85 9.24
C SER A 135 -15.18 -11.80 9.94
N TYR A 136 -13.92 -11.69 9.54
CA TYR A 136 -13.01 -10.64 10.03
C TYR A 136 -13.47 -9.23 9.67
N VAL A 137 -14.00 -9.02 8.45
CA VAL A 137 -14.59 -7.73 8.05
C VAL A 137 -15.79 -7.38 8.94
N ILE A 138 -16.68 -8.35 9.24
CA ILE A 138 -17.84 -8.16 10.12
C ILE A 138 -17.38 -7.81 11.54
N GLN A 139 -16.38 -8.50 12.08
CA GLN A 139 -15.87 -8.22 13.42
C GLN A 139 -15.35 -6.78 13.58
N ASN A 140 -14.78 -6.21 12.52
CA ASN A 140 -14.30 -4.82 12.49
C ASN A 140 -15.41 -3.76 12.35
N THR A 141 -16.66 -4.16 12.15
CA THR A 141 -17.82 -3.25 12.14
C THR A 141 -18.19 -2.76 13.54
N GLU A 142 -18.90 -1.64 13.59
CA GLU A 142 -19.48 -1.06 14.81
C GLU A 142 -20.85 -1.67 15.18
N LEU A 143 -21.24 -2.77 14.53
CA LEU A 143 -22.49 -3.47 14.80
C LEU A 143 -22.49 -4.11 16.20
N LYS A 144 -23.69 -4.37 16.73
CA LYS A 144 -23.87 -5.14 17.96
C LYS A 144 -23.43 -6.59 17.75
N ASP A 145 -23.04 -7.28 18.82
CA ASP A 145 -22.53 -8.65 18.72
C ASP A 145 -23.57 -9.65 18.19
N GLU A 146 -24.85 -9.44 18.49
CA GLU A 146 -25.97 -10.23 17.94
C GLU A 146 -26.06 -10.07 16.42
N ASP A 147 -26.07 -8.83 15.92
CA ASP A 147 -26.09 -8.53 14.48
C ASP A 147 -24.87 -9.12 13.76
N LYS A 148 -23.69 -9.06 14.39
CA LYS A 148 -22.46 -9.69 13.89
C LYS A 148 -22.62 -11.20 13.77
N GLN A 149 -23.18 -11.87 14.78
CA GLN A 149 -23.40 -13.31 14.74
C GLN A 149 -24.43 -13.72 13.69
N ASN A 150 -25.51 -12.97 13.52
CA ASN A 150 -26.51 -13.25 12.49
C ASN A 150 -25.90 -13.16 11.09
N LEU A 151 -25.07 -12.13 10.84
CA LEU A 151 -24.32 -12.02 9.58
C LEU A 151 -23.31 -13.16 9.37
N ILE A 152 -22.54 -13.53 10.39
CA ILE A 152 -21.55 -14.61 10.30
C ILE A 152 -22.23 -15.95 10.02
N THR A 153 -23.34 -16.24 10.72
CA THR A 153 -24.13 -17.46 10.52
C THR A 153 -24.65 -17.53 9.08
N TYR A 154 -25.24 -16.44 8.59
CA TYR A 154 -25.71 -16.33 7.21
C TYR A 154 -24.59 -16.58 6.18
N ILE A 155 -23.41 -15.97 6.36
CA ILE A 155 -22.26 -16.17 5.45
C ILE A 155 -21.74 -17.61 5.49
N ASN A 156 -21.80 -18.26 6.64
CA ASN A 156 -21.37 -19.65 6.78
C ASN A 156 -22.33 -20.62 6.06
N GLU A 157 -23.62 -20.31 6.02
CA GLU A 157 -24.64 -21.06 5.29
C GLU A 157 -24.52 -20.91 3.76
N LEU A 158 -23.99 -19.78 3.27
CA LEU A 158 -23.73 -19.60 1.84
C LEU A 158 -22.74 -20.66 1.34
N THR A 159 -23.10 -21.37 0.26
CA THR A 159 -22.23 -22.34 -0.38
C THR A 159 -21.08 -21.63 -1.08
N ASP A 160 -19.85 -21.96 -0.68
CA ASP A 160 -18.67 -21.39 -1.30
C ASP A 160 -18.42 -22.10 -2.64
N HIS A 161 -18.90 -21.53 -3.75
CA HIS A 161 -18.65 -22.09 -5.09
C HIS A 161 -17.15 -22.19 -5.42
N SER A 162 -16.27 -21.50 -4.68
CA SER A 162 -14.81 -21.62 -4.80
C SER A 162 -14.28 -23.01 -4.40
N ILE A 163 -14.97 -23.75 -3.53
CA ILE A 163 -14.59 -25.12 -3.16
C ILE A 163 -14.78 -26.07 -4.36
N TYR A 164 -15.84 -25.85 -5.15
CA TYR A 164 -16.13 -26.66 -6.33
C TYR A 164 -15.14 -26.42 -7.47
N GLU A 165 -14.71 -25.18 -7.73
CA GLU A 165 -13.69 -24.92 -8.76
C GLU A 165 -12.32 -25.49 -8.38
N ASN A 166 -11.91 -25.39 -7.11
CA ASN A 166 -10.67 -25.98 -6.60
C ASN A 166 -10.62 -27.51 -6.69
N ALA A 167 -11.77 -28.19 -6.51
CA ALA A 167 -11.88 -29.64 -6.67
C ALA A 167 -11.77 -30.07 -8.14
N ILE A 168 -12.24 -29.23 -9.08
CA ILE A 168 -12.18 -29.49 -10.52
C ILE A 168 -10.77 -29.25 -11.07
N ASP A 169 -10.07 -28.20 -10.65
CA ASP A 169 -8.70 -27.93 -11.08
C ASP A 169 -7.69 -28.95 -10.52
N LYS A 170 -7.88 -29.43 -9.29
CA LYS A 170 -7.10 -30.56 -8.76
C LYS A 170 -7.36 -31.87 -9.51
N LYS A 171 -8.58 -32.10 -10.01
CA LYS A 171 -8.90 -33.26 -10.87
C LYS A 171 -8.31 -33.13 -12.27
N LYS A 172 -8.33 -31.95 -12.89
CA LYS A 172 -7.70 -31.70 -14.20
C LYS A 172 -6.17 -31.90 -14.18
N LYS A 173 -5.50 -31.46 -13.10
CA LYS A 173 -4.06 -31.70 -12.91
C LYS A 173 -3.71 -33.18 -12.66
N LYS A 174 -4.60 -33.96 -12.01
CA LYS A 174 -4.42 -35.42 -11.87
C LYS A 174 -4.66 -36.20 -13.16
N SER A 175 -5.58 -35.76 -14.02
CA SER A 175 -5.84 -36.42 -15.31
C SER A 175 -4.79 -36.13 -16.41
N GLN A 176 -3.95 -35.11 -16.23
CA GLN A 176 -2.82 -34.85 -17.15
C GLN A 176 -1.57 -35.68 -16.82
N HIS A 177 -1.45 -36.23 -15.60
CA HIS A 177 -0.30 -37.04 -15.20
C HIS A 177 -0.44 -38.55 -15.44
N THR A 178 -1.59 -39.03 -15.95
CA THR A 178 -1.82 -40.45 -16.26
C THR A 178 -1.75 -40.79 -17.76
N ASN A 179 -1.43 -39.82 -18.63
CA ASN A 179 -1.35 -40.02 -20.08
C ASN A 179 0.08 -39.96 -20.68
N GLU A 180 1.13 -40.06 -19.85
CA GLU A 180 2.53 -40.12 -20.34
C GLU A 180 3.25 -41.45 -20.11
N HIS A 181 2.58 -42.48 -19.59
CA HIS A 181 3.14 -43.83 -19.53
C HIS A 181 2.19 -44.83 -20.17
N ILE A 182 2.33 -45.00 -21.49
CA ILE A 182 2.29 -46.26 -22.28
C ILE A 182 2.53 -45.79 -23.74
N LYS A 183 3.79 -45.60 -24.09
CA LYS A 183 4.28 -45.56 -25.47
C LYS A 183 5.67 -46.18 -25.50
N SER A 184 5.70 -47.50 -25.40
CA SER A 184 6.81 -48.33 -25.84
C SER A 184 6.29 -49.75 -26.05
N GLU A 185 6.72 -50.36 -27.16
CA GLU A 185 6.55 -51.79 -27.51
C GLU A 185 5.22 -52.19 -28.17
N ASN A 186 5.18 -52.16 -29.50
CA ASN A 186 5.33 -53.38 -30.31
C ASN A 186 4.95 -53.13 -31.77
N SER A 187 5.95 -53.26 -32.64
CA SER A 187 5.81 -53.53 -34.07
C SER A 187 6.03 -55.03 -34.29
N ILE A 188 5.07 -55.75 -34.87
CA ILE A 188 5.27 -56.96 -35.69
C ILE A 188 3.97 -57.24 -36.49
N GLU A 189 4.18 -57.80 -37.67
CA GLU A 189 3.37 -57.92 -38.87
C GLU A 189 2.10 -58.81 -38.87
N LYS A 190 1.19 -58.46 -39.79
CA LYS A 190 0.38 -59.29 -40.73
C LYS A 190 -0.46 -60.47 -40.20
N LYS A 191 -1.77 -60.46 -40.50
CA LYS A 191 -2.36 -61.26 -41.62
C LYS A 191 -3.87 -61.05 -41.78
N ASN A 192 -4.26 -61.04 -43.06
CA ASN A 192 -5.61 -61.05 -43.61
C ASN A 192 -6.43 -62.27 -43.18
N ILE A 193 -7.73 -62.09 -42.94
CA ILE A 193 -8.77 -63.11 -43.22
C ILE A 193 -9.99 -62.40 -43.84
N TYR A 194 -10.26 -62.77 -45.09
CA TYR A 194 -11.49 -62.56 -45.84
C TYR A 194 -12.41 -63.75 -45.61
N ILE A 195 -13.70 -63.55 -45.30
CA ILE A 195 -14.81 -64.39 -45.78
C ILE A 195 -16.02 -63.48 -46.07
N LYS A 196 -16.52 -63.56 -47.31
CA LYS A 196 -17.78 -62.98 -47.82
C LYS A 196 -18.94 -63.96 -47.60
N THR A 197 -20.16 -63.41 -47.53
CA THR A 197 -21.44 -63.79 -48.18
C THR A 197 -22.56 -63.01 -47.45
N ASP A 198 -23.61 -62.40 -48.02
CA ASP A 198 -24.17 -62.33 -49.37
C ASP A 198 -25.04 -61.05 -49.51
N GLU A 199 -25.08 -60.51 -50.74
CA GLU A 199 -26.23 -60.00 -51.53
C GLU A 199 -27.32 -59.11 -50.87
N GLN A 200 -27.85 -58.03 -51.47
CA GLN A 200 -27.99 -57.67 -52.88
C GLN A 200 -28.38 -56.16 -53.02
N GLN A 201 -27.76 -55.51 -54.02
CA GLN A 201 -28.32 -54.59 -55.03
C GLN A 201 -28.92 -53.20 -54.71
N ASN A 202 -28.32 -52.24 -55.43
CA ASN A 202 -28.93 -51.17 -56.25
C ASN A 202 -29.60 -49.99 -55.53
N ASP A 203 -29.50 -48.73 -55.95
CA ASP A 203 -28.63 -48.00 -56.87
C ASP A 203 -29.00 -46.50 -56.74
N HIS A 204 -28.10 -45.61 -57.18
CA HIS A 204 -28.36 -44.27 -57.72
C HIS A 204 -28.79 -43.04 -56.86
N MET A 205 -27.85 -42.08 -56.84
CA MET A 205 -27.94 -40.67 -57.31
C MET A 205 -28.81 -39.58 -56.62
N CYS A 206 -28.07 -38.50 -56.28
CA CYS A 206 -28.24 -37.10 -56.74
C CYS A 206 -29.35 -36.18 -56.19
N SER A 207 -28.88 -34.99 -55.79
CA SER A 207 -29.47 -33.63 -55.93
C SER A 207 -30.76 -33.21 -55.19
N SER A 208 -30.55 -32.17 -54.36
CA SER A 208 -31.22 -30.86 -54.35
C SER A 208 -32.69 -30.66 -53.90
N GLN A 209 -32.88 -29.50 -53.24
CA GLN A 209 -34.13 -28.72 -52.98
C GLN A 209 -35.04 -29.23 -51.86
N MET A 210 -35.16 -28.51 -50.75
CA MET A 210 -36.01 -27.33 -50.45
C MET A 210 -37.49 -27.67 -50.14
N ASN A 211 -37.93 -27.08 -49.01
CA ASN A 211 -39.28 -26.71 -48.58
C ASN A 211 -40.08 -27.62 -47.62
N GLU A 212 -40.27 -27.03 -46.43
CA GLU A 212 -41.52 -26.80 -45.69
C GLU A 212 -42.31 -27.95 -45.03
N SER A 213 -42.29 -27.87 -43.69
CA SER A 213 -43.39 -28.02 -42.73
C SER A 213 -44.43 -29.12 -42.92
N THR A 214 -44.44 -30.09 -42.01
CA THR A 214 -45.67 -30.59 -41.37
C THR A 214 -45.38 -31.07 -39.95
N THR A 215 -46.35 -30.83 -39.08
CA THR A 215 -46.37 -31.07 -37.64
C THR A 215 -46.71 -32.51 -37.27
N ASP A 216 -46.27 -32.90 -36.06
CA ASP A 216 -46.80 -33.93 -35.16
C ASP A 216 -46.58 -35.43 -35.44
N THR A 217 -45.65 -36.06 -34.68
CA THR A 217 -45.99 -36.72 -33.40
C THR A 217 -44.82 -37.54 -32.79
N LYS A 218 -44.51 -37.22 -31.52
CA LYS A 218 -44.17 -38.11 -30.38
C LYS A 218 -43.26 -39.36 -30.60
N LYS A 219 -42.03 -39.31 -30.04
CA LYS A 219 -41.69 -39.93 -28.72
C LYS A 219 -40.20 -39.71 -28.35
N LYS A 220 -39.99 -38.78 -27.41
CA LYS A 220 -38.72 -38.50 -26.71
C LYS A 220 -38.26 -39.71 -25.88
N LYS A 221 -37.03 -40.16 -26.09
CA LYS A 221 -36.24 -40.87 -25.06
C LYS A 221 -35.56 -39.81 -24.17
N LYS A 222 -35.87 -39.85 -22.87
CA LYS A 222 -35.31 -39.00 -21.80
C LYS A 222 -33.78 -39.11 -21.77
N LYS A 223 -33.09 -38.02 -22.10
CA LYS A 223 -31.79 -37.70 -21.49
C LYS A 223 -32.10 -36.98 -20.18
N ILE A 224 -31.57 -37.52 -19.08
CA ILE A 224 -31.63 -36.88 -17.76
C ILE A 224 -30.60 -35.76 -17.80
N ASP A 225 -31.08 -34.54 -18.06
CA ASP A 225 -30.35 -33.31 -17.73
C ASP A 225 -30.39 -33.16 -16.21
N ILE A 226 -29.23 -33.29 -15.57
CA ILE A 226 -29.05 -32.80 -14.20
C ILE A 226 -28.86 -31.29 -14.32
N SER A 227 -29.99 -30.58 -14.34
CA SER A 227 -30.07 -29.13 -14.28
C SER A 227 -29.34 -28.61 -13.05
N LYS A 228 -28.51 -27.58 -13.26
CA LYS A 228 -27.99 -26.68 -12.22
C LYS A 228 -29.17 -26.09 -11.45
N GLU A 229 -29.43 -26.57 -10.24
CA GLU A 229 -30.23 -25.86 -9.24
C GLU A 229 -29.38 -24.69 -8.72
N ASN A 230 -29.44 -23.55 -9.42
CA ASN A 230 -29.05 -22.28 -8.80
C ASN A 230 -30.15 -21.92 -7.80
N HIS A 231 -29.97 -22.29 -6.54
CA HIS A 231 -30.75 -21.69 -5.45
C HIS A 231 -30.42 -20.18 -5.41
N ASN A 232 -31.27 -19.37 -6.03
CA ASN A 232 -31.37 -17.95 -5.71
C ASN A 232 -32.00 -17.85 -4.31
N ILE A 233 -31.18 -18.03 -3.27
CA ILE A 233 -31.57 -17.73 -1.89
C ILE A 233 -31.79 -16.22 -1.83
N SER A 234 -33.05 -15.78 -1.75
CA SER A 234 -33.37 -14.39 -1.46
C SER A 234 -32.77 -14.04 -0.10
N VAL A 235 -31.93 -13.00 -0.04
CA VAL A 235 -31.29 -12.56 1.21
C VAL A 235 -32.37 -12.21 2.23
N PRO A 236 -32.34 -12.75 3.47
CA PRO A 236 -33.33 -12.44 4.49
C PRO A 236 -33.41 -10.94 4.76
N GLN A 237 -34.62 -10.41 4.95
CA GLN A 237 -34.83 -8.97 5.16
C GLN A 237 -34.09 -8.46 6.41
N GLU A 238 -33.96 -9.29 7.44
CA GLU A 238 -33.19 -9.00 8.64
C GLU A 238 -31.71 -8.70 8.30
N ILE A 239 -31.08 -9.56 7.50
CA ILE A 239 -29.70 -9.38 7.03
C ILE A 239 -29.55 -8.09 6.22
N ILE A 240 -30.52 -7.78 5.36
CA ILE A 240 -30.52 -6.52 4.57
C ILE A 240 -30.56 -5.31 5.50
N ASN A 241 -31.41 -5.35 6.53
CA ASN A 241 -31.56 -4.28 7.52
C ASN A 241 -30.27 -4.08 8.33
N ILE A 242 -29.63 -5.16 8.76
CA ILE A 242 -28.34 -5.12 9.46
C ILE A 242 -27.27 -4.48 8.56
N ILE A 243 -27.14 -4.89 7.30
CA ILE A 243 -26.13 -4.31 6.41
C ILE A 243 -26.40 -2.82 6.14
N ASN A 244 -27.67 -2.41 6.04
CA ASN A 244 -28.06 -1.01 5.86
C ASN A 244 -27.74 -0.13 7.09
N SER A 245 -27.72 -0.70 8.30
CA SER A 245 -27.44 0.04 9.54
C SER A 245 -25.95 0.37 9.71
N ILE A 246 -25.06 -0.26 8.95
CA ILE A 246 -23.61 0.01 9.02
C ILE A 246 -23.33 1.48 8.69
N SER A 247 -22.58 2.13 9.59
CA SER A 247 -22.16 3.53 9.47
C SER A 247 -21.35 3.79 8.20
N ASN A 248 -21.54 4.97 7.60
CA ASN A 248 -20.72 5.43 6.47
C ASN A 248 -19.24 5.66 6.85
N HIS A 249 -18.94 5.76 8.15
CA HIS A 249 -17.57 5.82 8.64
C HIS A 249 -16.82 4.48 8.48
N SER A 250 -17.54 3.36 8.36
CA SER A 250 -17.00 2.02 8.05
C SER A 250 -17.14 1.71 6.56
N TYR A 251 -16.57 2.58 5.71
CA TYR A 251 -16.76 2.53 4.26
C TYR A 251 -16.33 1.17 3.66
N VAL A 252 -15.18 0.64 4.08
CA VAL A 252 -14.65 -0.63 3.55
C VAL A 252 -15.58 -1.79 3.87
N GLU A 253 -15.93 -1.93 5.15
CA GLU A 253 -16.82 -2.98 5.65
C GLU A 253 -18.20 -2.88 5.00
N LYS A 254 -18.77 -1.67 4.94
CA LYS A 254 -20.07 -1.42 4.30
C LYS A 254 -20.05 -1.76 2.80
N THR A 255 -18.97 -1.44 2.10
CA THR A 255 -18.85 -1.70 0.65
C THR A 255 -18.77 -3.19 0.37
N ILE A 256 -17.95 -3.92 1.15
CA ILE A 256 -17.85 -5.37 1.07
C ILE A 256 -19.20 -6.00 1.41
N LEU A 257 -19.83 -5.66 2.54
CA LEU A 257 -21.05 -6.33 2.99
C LEU A 257 -22.29 -5.99 2.13
N ASN A 258 -22.36 -4.78 1.55
CA ASN A 258 -23.43 -4.43 0.61
C ASN A 258 -23.44 -5.32 -0.64
N SER A 259 -22.27 -5.82 -1.07
CA SER A 259 -22.19 -6.69 -2.25
C SER A 259 -22.88 -8.05 -2.04
N ILE A 260 -22.92 -8.53 -0.78
CA ILE A 260 -23.50 -9.83 -0.39
C ILE A 260 -25.00 -9.83 -0.66
N LYS A 261 -25.65 -8.66 -0.65
CA LYS A 261 -27.06 -8.50 -1.02
C LYS A 261 -27.37 -8.95 -2.45
N ASN A 262 -26.38 -8.89 -3.34
CA ASN A 262 -26.56 -9.07 -4.77
C ASN A 262 -25.83 -10.32 -5.31
N SER A 263 -25.03 -11.01 -4.49
CA SER A 263 -24.25 -12.16 -4.95
C SER A 263 -23.96 -13.15 -3.83
N ASN A 264 -24.21 -14.44 -4.11
CA ASN A 264 -23.80 -15.55 -3.25
C ASN A 264 -22.30 -15.87 -3.40
N ASN A 265 -21.59 -15.21 -4.32
CA ASN A 265 -20.16 -15.41 -4.50
C ASN A 265 -19.37 -14.49 -3.57
N LEU A 266 -18.86 -15.07 -2.48
CA LEU A 266 -18.11 -14.37 -1.44
C LEU A 266 -16.83 -13.67 -1.96
N LYS A 267 -16.19 -14.22 -3.00
CA LYS A 267 -15.01 -13.61 -3.64
C LYS A 267 -15.36 -12.26 -4.25
N ASN A 268 -16.52 -12.16 -4.90
CA ASN A 268 -16.97 -10.94 -5.56
C ASN A 268 -17.20 -9.79 -4.57
N ALA A 269 -17.37 -10.10 -3.28
CA ALA A 269 -17.58 -9.08 -2.29
C ALA A 269 -16.42 -8.11 -2.14
N PHE A 270 -15.21 -8.60 -2.35
CA PHE A 270 -14.01 -7.77 -2.31
C PHE A 270 -13.71 -7.09 -3.66
N MET A 271 -14.23 -7.60 -4.79
CA MET A 271 -14.05 -7.01 -6.13
C MET A 271 -14.69 -5.62 -6.27
N ASN A 272 -15.70 -5.32 -5.46
CA ASN A 272 -16.39 -4.02 -5.49
C ASN A 272 -15.59 -2.90 -4.81
N LEU A 273 -14.50 -3.22 -4.13
CA LEU A 273 -13.61 -2.20 -3.59
C LEU A 273 -12.78 -1.56 -4.71
N PRO A 274 -12.50 -0.24 -4.63
CA PRO A 274 -11.44 0.36 -5.42
C PRO A 274 -10.11 -0.40 -5.24
N LYS A 275 -9.38 -0.63 -6.34
CA LYS A 275 -8.14 -1.43 -6.36
C LYS A 275 -7.14 -0.98 -5.29
N ASP A 276 -6.99 0.33 -5.08
CA ASP A 276 -6.09 0.88 -4.07
C ASP A 276 -6.47 0.48 -2.64
N ILE A 277 -7.78 0.43 -2.32
CA ILE A 277 -8.26 0.02 -1.00
C ILE A 277 -8.08 -1.48 -0.81
N PHE A 278 -8.43 -2.28 -1.83
CA PHE A 278 -8.21 -3.73 -1.77
C PHE A 278 -6.73 -4.06 -1.55
N SER A 279 -5.83 -3.35 -2.23
CA SER A 279 -4.39 -3.57 -2.13
C SER A 279 -3.84 -3.43 -0.71
N LEU A 280 -4.53 -2.71 0.18
CA LEU A 280 -4.14 -2.53 1.58
C LEU A 280 -4.02 -3.87 2.32
N PHE A 281 -4.89 -4.84 2.04
CA PHE A 281 -4.87 -6.15 2.69
C PHE A 281 -3.64 -6.97 2.24
N ILE A 282 -3.36 -6.99 0.94
CA ILE A 282 -2.23 -7.71 0.36
C ILE A 282 -0.90 -7.07 0.76
N HIS A 283 -0.80 -5.74 0.64
CA HIS A 283 0.39 -4.99 1.03
C HIS A 283 0.68 -5.09 2.53
N ALA A 284 -0.33 -5.21 3.38
CA ALA A 284 -0.13 -5.43 4.81
C ALA A 284 0.58 -6.77 5.07
N ILE A 285 0.25 -7.84 4.34
CA ILE A 285 0.95 -9.13 4.49
C ILE A 285 2.36 -9.11 3.94
N GLN A 286 2.57 -8.52 2.77
CA GLN A 286 3.91 -8.31 2.23
C GLN A 286 4.78 -7.56 3.26
N SER A 287 4.21 -6.53 3.90
CA SER A 287 4.87 -5.73 4.92
C SER A 287 5.22 -6.51 6.20
N ILE A 288 4.36 -7.45 6.65
CA ILE A 288 4.67 -8.33 7.78
C ILE A 288 5.86 -9.24 7.45
N VAL A 289 5.83 -9.89 6.28
CA VAL A 289 6.92 -10.78 5.83
C VAL A 289 8.24 -10.01 5.77
N PHE A 290 8.24 -8.79 5.23
CA PHE A 290 9.40 -7.92 5.23
C PHE A 290 9.89 -7.58 6.64
N ASN A 291 8.99 -7.15 7.54
CA ASN A 291 9.36 -6.79 8.91
C ASN A 291 9.98 -7.97 9.68
N LEU A 292 9.44 -9.18 9.51
CA LEU A 292 10.00 -10.39 10.12
C LEU A 292 11.38 -10.72 9.53
N LEU A 293 11.50 -10.71 8.20
CA LEU A 293 12.74 -11.04 7.53
C LEU A 293 13.86 -10.04 7.82
N VAL A 294 13.56 -8.72 7.80
CA VAL A 294 14.56 -7.70 8.12
C VAL A 294 15.00 -7.81 9.58
N SER A 295 14.11 -8.18 10.50
CA SER A 295 14.48 -8.43 11.90
C SER A 295 15.44 -9.62 12.02
N ILE A 296 15.20 -10.71 11.28
CA ILE A 296 16.11 -11.86 11.23
C ILE A 296 17.47 -11.45 10.64
N ARG A 297 17.46 -10.69 9.53
CA ARG A 297 18.68 -10.15 8.90
C ARG A 297 19.49 -9.27 9.84
N MET A 298 18.83 -8.37 10.57
CA MET A 298 19.46 -7.49 11.55
C MET A 298 20.05 -8.28 12.72
N LYS A 299 19.36 -9.32 13.22
CA LYS A 299 19.89 -10.20 14.27
C LYS A 299 21.14 -10.96 13.84
N LYS A 300 21.20 -11.39 12.57
CA LYS A 300 22.34 -12.18 12.05
C LYS A 300 23.60 -11.37 11.77
N PHE A 301 23.46 -10.21 11.11
CA PHE A 301 24.65 -9.47 10.64
C PHE A 301 24.66 -7.98 11.02
N GLY A 302 23.65 -7.51 11.76
CA GLY A 302 23.55 -6.10 12.15
C GLY A 302 23.59 -5.14 10.97
N LEU A 303 24.28 -4.02 11.14
CA LEU A 303 24.48 -2.98 10.14
C LEU A 303 25.63 -3.25 9.16
N GLN A 304 26.27 -4.43 9.24
CA GLN A 304 27.30 -4.82 8.29
C GLN A 304 26.65 -5.43 7.05
N ILE A 305 27.30 -5.26 5.91
CA ILE A 305 26.92 -5.96 4.67
C ILE A 305 27.35 -7.42 4.79
N ALA A 306 26.54 -8.33 4.27
CA ALA A 306 26.84 -9.75 4.21
C ALA A 306 26.85 -10.26 2.76
N LEU A 307 27.69 -11.26 2.48
CA LEU A 307 27.62 -12.00 1.22
C LEU A 307 26.21 -12.58 1.05
N GLY A 308 25.65 -12.46 -0.15
CA GLY A 308 24.29 -12.86 -0.47
C GLY A 308 23.21 -11.80 -0.20
N ASP A 309 23.53 -10.67 0.44
CA ASP A 309 22.60 -9.54 0.49
C ASP A 309 22.25 -9.07 -0.93
N LEU A 310 21.04 -8.55 -1.15
CA LEU A 310 20.63 -8.05 -2.46
C LEU A 310 20.81 -6.55 -2.55
N VAL A 311 21.18 -6.04 -3.72
CA VAL A 311 21.23 -4.62 -4.06
C VAL A 311 20.54 -4.35 -5.39
N GLU A 312 20.01 -3.14 -5.55
CA GLU A 312 19.37 -2.68 -6.77
C GLU A 312 20.34 -1.79 -7.55
N ILE A 313 20.61 -2.15 -8.81
CA ILE A 313 21.43 -1.38 -9.75
C ILE A 313 20.56 -0.85 -10.89
N TYR A 314 20.95 0.28 -11.46
CA TYR A 314 20.27 0.91 -12.60
C TYR A 314 21.19 0.83 -13.81
N GLU A 315 20.84 0.01 -14.80
CA GLU A 315 21.60 -0.10 -16.05
C GLU A 315 21.06 0.91 -17.08
N GLN A 316 21.96 1.56 -17.83
CA GLN A 316 21.58 2.46 -18.92
C GLN A 316 21.43 1.66 -20.20
N HIS A 317 20.24 1.66 -20.80
CA HIS A 317 20.05 1.17 -22.17
C HIS A 317 19.83 2.34 -23.14
N HIS A 318 20.70 2.44 -24.14
CA HIS A 318 20.37 3.12 -25.40
C HIS A 318 19.48 2.16 -26.21
N SER A 319 18.18 2.43 -26.27
CA SER A 319 17.23 1.57 -26.99
C SER A 319 17.49 1.63 -28.50
N GLY A 320 18.08 0.56 -29.06
CA GLY A 320 17.81 0.12 -30.42
C GLY A 320 16.47 -0.63 -30.44
N TYR A 321 15.63 -0.31 -31.42
CA TYR A 321 14.31 -0.89 -31.69
C TYR A 321 14.21 -2.42 -31.49
N SER A 322 13.15 -2.87 -30.79
CA SER A 322 12.46 -4.19 -30.91
C SER A 322 11.51 -4.38 -29.70
N SER A 323 10.26 -3.88 -29.76
CA SER A 323 9.00 -4.61 -30.04
C SER A 323 8.39 -5.42 -28.87
N LEU A 324 7.26 -4.89 -28.39
CA LEU A 324 6.01 -5.54 -27.93
C LEU A 324 6.08 -6.61 -26.82
N ASP A 325 5.68 -6.21 -25.61
CA ASP A 325 4.65 -6.92 -24.84
C ASP A 325 4.00 -5.96 -23.84
N GLU A 326 2.81 -5.47 -24.20
CA GLU A 326 1.94 -4.63 -23.39
C GLU A 326 1.11 -5.48 -22.42
N SER A 327 1.23 -5.19 -21.12
CA SER A 327 0.14 -5.43 -20.16
C SER A 327 0.02 -4.25 -19.21
N SER A 328 -0.41 -3.14 -19.78
CA SER A 328 -0.97 -2.01 -19.05
C SER A 328 -2.22 -1.55 -19.80
N ASP A 329 -3.39 -1.89 -19.27
CA ASP A 329 -4.63 -1.21 -19.61
C ASP A 329 -4.54 0.24 -19.14
N ASP A 330 -4.03 1.11 -20.00
CA ASP A 330 -4.23 2.55 -19.95
C ASP A 330 -4.38 3.05 -21.39
N ASN A 331 -5.63 3.07 -21.86
CA ASN A 331 -6.00 3.73 -23.11
C ASN A 331 -5.93 5.25 -22.94
N THR A 332 -4.74 5.83 -23.10
CA THR A 332 -4.57 7.20 -23.60
C THR A 332 -3.35 7.25 -24.51
N SER A 333 -3.60 7.12 -25.80
CA SER A 333 -2.65 7.47 -26.85
C SER A 333 -2.42 8.97 -26.84
N ASP A 334 -1.21 9.40 -26.52
CA ASP A 334 -0.64 10.64 -27.05
C ASP A 334 0.85 10.41 -27.31
N ASN A 335 1.14 10.19 -28.59
CA ASN A 335 2.48 10.19 -29.17
C ASN A 335 3.07 11.59 -29.03
N THR A 336 4.23 11.73 -28.39
CA THR A 336 5.33 12.59 -28.85
C THR A 336 6.58 12.42 -27.97
N ASN A 337 7.64 11.93 -28.62
CA ASN A 337 9.06 12.21 -28.41
C ASN A 337 9.45 12.85 -27.07
N ASN A 338 9.80 12.01 -26.10
CA ASN A 338 10.86 12.32 -25.15
C ASN A 338 11.86 11.17 -25.23
N ASP A 339 13.14 11.52 -25.27
CA ASP A 339 14.26 10.68 -24.86
C ASP A 339 14.10 10.29 -23.38
N ASN A 340 13.09 9.49 -23.07
CA ASN A 340 12.94 8.85 -21.77
C ASN A 340 13.96 7.71 -21.76
N MET A 341 15.16 8.01 -21.27
CA MET A 341 16.16 7.00 -20.94
C MET A 341 15.52 6.03 -19.93
N LEU A 342 15.12 4.86 -20.40
CA LEU A 342 14.49 3.82 -19.60
C LEU A 342 15.60 3.11 -18.83
N TYR A 343 15.79 3.50 -17.57
CA TYR A 343 16.61 2.76 -16.64
C TYR A 343 15.83 1.52 -16.21
N GLU A 344 16.31 0.33 -16.60
CA GLU A 344 15.81 -0.91 -16.03
C GLU A 344 16.55 -1.18 -14.72
N SER A 345 15.79 -1.42 -13.65
CA SER A 345 16.38 -1.77 -12.37
C SER A 345 16.58 -3.27 -12.27
N LYS A 346 17.78 -3.68 -11.85
CA LYS A 346 18.19 -5.07 -11.76
C LYS A 346 18.67 -5.36 -10.36
N ILE A 347 18.31 -6.55 -9.88
CA ILE A 347 18.64 -6.99 -8.53
C ILE A 347 19.75 -8.01 -8.62
N ILE A 348 20.85 -7.74 -7.92
CA ILE A 348 22.02 -8.62 -7.88
C ILE A 348 22.39 -8.96 -6.43
N PRO A 349 22.91 -10.18 -6.18
CA PRO A 349 23.47 -10.52 -4.89
C PRO A 349 24.87 -9.92 -4.72
N ILE A 350 25.21 -9.59 -3.48
CA ILE A 350 26.54 -9.20 -3.06
C ILE A 350 27.43 -10.44 -2.99
N THR A 351 28.59 -10.33 -3.60
CA THR A 351 29.63 -11.35 -3.70
C THR A 351 30.95 -10.79 -3.17
N GLN A 352 31.96 -11.65 -3.02
CA GLN A 352 33.28 -11.21 -2.57
C GLN A 352 33.89 -10.14 -3.49
N ASN A 353 33.54 -10.15 -4.77
CA ASN A 353 34.11 -9.27 -5.79
C ASN A 353 33.50 -7.85 -5.79
N ASN A 354 32.25 -7.68 -5.35
CA ASN A 354 31.54 -6.40 -5.44
C ASN A 354 31.16 -5.78 -4.08
N ILE A 355 31.40 -6.48 -2.96
CA ILE A 355 30.99 -6.03 -1.63
C ILE A 355 31.51 -4.64 -1.25
N SER A 356 32.70 -4.25 -1.74
CA SER A 356 33.32 -2.94 -1.49
C SER A 356 32.61 -1.77 -2.19
N LEU A 357 31.74 -2.03 -3.17
CA LEU A 357 31.03 -1.01 -3.94
C LEU A 357 29.76 -0.51 -3.25
N TYR A 358 29.29 -1.23 -2.23
CA TYR A 358 28.00 -1.00 -1.60
C TYR A 358 28.16 -0.69 -0.11
N ASN A 359 27.11 -0.13 0.48
CA ASN A 359 26.97 0.03 1.91
C ASN A 359 25.61 -0.52 2.39
N ILE A 360 25.38 -0.52 3.70
CA ILE A 360 24.14 -1.03 4.29
C ILE A 360 22.87 -0.32 3.79
N TYR A 361 22.98 0.94 3.36
CA TYR A 361 21.87 1.72 2.82
C TYR A 361 21.51 1.31 1.39
N ASP A 362 22.33 0.49 0.72
CA ASP A 362 22.05 -0.06 -0.61
C ASP A 362 21.29 -1.38 -0.55
N VAL A 363 21.38 -2.09 0.57
CA VAL A 363 20.83 -3.44 0.73
C VAL A 363 19.30 -3.39 0.71
N VAL A 364 18.70 -4.31 -0.05
CA VAL A 364 17.26 -4.50 -0.17
C VAL A 364 16.85 -5.91 0.23
N LEU A 365 15.62 -6.05 0.69
CA LEU A 365 14.97 -7.36 0.85
C LEU A 365 13.70 -7.42 -0.02
N PRO A 366 13.38 -8.62 -0.53
CA PRO A 366 12.18 -8.83 -1.34
C PRO A 366 10.91 -8.83 -0.48
N LEU A 367 9.83 -8.35 -1.11
CA LEU A 367 8.45 -8.53 -0.67
C LEU A 367 7.82 -9.67 -1.49
N PRO A 368 7.06 -10.59 -0.87
CA PRO A 368 6.49 -11.73 -1.58
C PRO A 368 5.52 -11.31 -2.67
N GLY A 369 5.48 -12.08 -3.76
CA GLY A 369 4.69 -11.75 -4.93
C GLY A 369 4.62 -12.84 -5.98
N ASP A 370 3.90 -12.57 -7.07
CA ASP A 370 3.62 -13.48 -8.17
C ASP A 370 4.69 -13.49 -9.27
N LYS A 371 5.55 -12.46 -9.34
CA LYS A 371 6.70 -12.40 -10.26
C LYS A 371 7.87 -13.21 -9.70
N ASN A 372 8.80 -13.56 -10.60
CA ASN A 372 10.06 -14.20 -10.24
C ASN A 372 10.94 -13.24 -9.42
N ILE A 373 10.76 -13.29 -8.11
CA ILE A 373 11.55 -12.52 -7.14
C ILE A 373 12.86 -13.26 -6.86
N VAL A 374 13.97 -12.52 -6.94
CA VAL A 374 15.28 -12.99 -6.51
C VAL A 374 15.28 -13.03 -4.98
N LEU A 375 15.51 -14.22 -4.42
CA LEU A 375 15.69 -14.37 -2.99
C LEU A 375 17.15 -14.20 -2.61
N PRO A 376 17.45 -13.51 -1.49
CA PRO A 376 18.81 -13.37 -0.98
C PRO A 376 19.40 -14.75 -0.64
N PRO A 377 20.53 -15.19 -1.24
CA PRO A 377 21.10 -16.51 -0.97
C PRO A 377 21.40 -16.78 0.52
N ASN A 378 21.77 -15.75 1.28
CA ASN A 378 22.06 -15.83 2.72
C ASN A 378 20.83 -15.89 3.64
N LEU A 379 19.62 -15.73 3.07
CA LEU A 379 18.37 -15.66 3.81
C LEU A 379 17.23 -16.46 3.15
N LYS A 380 17.53 -17.30 2.16
CA LYS A 380 16.51 -18.04 1.39
C LYS A 380 15.69 -18.97 2.27
N GLU A 381 16.34 -19.69 3.20
CA GLU A 381 15.64 -20.59 4.12
C GLU A 381 14.78 -19.82 5.12
N GLU A 382 15.30 -18.73 5.66
CA GLU A 382 14.56 -17.86 6.58
C GLU A 382 13.34 -17.25 5.91
N TYR A 383 13.45 -16.88 4.63
CA TYR A 383 12.33 -16.37 3.85
C TYR A 383 11.19 -17.39 3.78
N ILE A 384 11.52 -18.65 3.45
CA ILE A 384 10.54 -19.74 3.37
C ILE A 384 9.94 -20.01 4.75
N LYS A 385 10.78 -20.11 5.80
CA LYS A 385 10.31 -20.30 7.18
C LYS A 385 9.36 -19.18 7.63
N VAL A 386 9.66 -17.92 7.30
CA VAL A 386 8.77 -16.78 7.62
C VAL A 386 7.39 -16.97 6.97
N LEU A 387 7.33 -17.36 5.70
CA LEU A 387 6.04 -17.65 5.04
C LEU A 387 5.31 -18.83 5.70
N GLU A 388 6.02 -19.90 6.05
CA GLU A 388 5.45 -21.06 6.74
C GLU A 388 4.88 -20.68 8.11
N THR A 389 5.52 -19.79 8.88
CA THR A 389 5.00 -19.36 10.20
C THR A 389 3.65 -18.65 10.12
N ILE A 390 3.30 -18.05 8.98
CA ILE A 390 2.00 -17.43 8.72
C ILE A 390 1.10 -18.33 7.85
N ASN A 391 1.50 -19.59 7.68
CA ASN A 391 0.86 -20.62 6.89
C ASN A 391 0.63 -20.20 5.43
N LEU A 392 1.59 -19.53 4.80
CA LEU A 392 1.56 -19.13 3.39
C LEU A 392 2.74 -19.73 2.62
N THR A 393 2.62 -19.72 1.30
CA THR A 393 3.66 -20.06 0.33
C THR A 393 3.74 -18.96 -0.73
N LEU A 394 4.79 -18.97 -1.56
CA LEU A 394 4.88 -18.02 -2.68
C LEU A 394 3.74 -18.20 -3.71
N GLU A 395 3.22 -19.42 -3.86
CA GLU A 395 2.11 -19.70 -4.78
C GLU A 395 0.82 -18.98 -4.37
N ASP A 396 0.61 -18.73 -3.07
CA ASP A 396 -0.60 -18.04 -2.58
C ASP A 396 -0.66 -16.57 -3.05
N PHE A 397 0.48 -15.97 -3.41
CA PHE A 397 0.54 -14.62 -3.96
C PHE A 397 0.20 -14.56 -5.46
N LYS A 398 0.05 -15.71 -6.15
CA LYS A 398 -0.39 -15.74 -7.55
C LYS A 398 -1.89 -15.48 -7.65
N SER A 399 -2.22 -14.32 -8.22
CA SER A 399 -3.61 -13.91 -8.38
C SER A 399 -4.32 -14.65 -9.50
N GLU A 400 -5.49 -15.22 -9.21
CA GLU A 400 -6.41 -15.74 -10.23
C GLU A 400 -7.03 -14.60 -11.03
N LYS A 401 -6.93 -14.65 -12.38
CA LYS A 401 -7.60 -13.69 -13.29
C LYS A 401 -7.39 -12.22 -12.87
N HIS A 402 -6.19 -11.89 -12.37
CA HIS A 402 -5.85 -10.54 -11.87
C HIS A 402 -6.81 -9.98 -10.80
N PHE A 403 -7.42 -10.84 -9.97
CA PHE A 403 -8.20 -10.44 -8.79
C PHE A 403 -7.48 -9.42 -7.90
N PHE A 404 -6.18 -9.62 -7.69
CA PHE A 404 -5.33 -8.68 -6.97
C PHE A 404 -3.98 -8.55 -7.64
N ASN A 405 -3.28 -7.45 -7.35
CA ASN A 405 -1.89 -7.28 -7.76
C ASN A 405 -0.98 -7.58 -6.57
N ALA A 406 -0.14 -8.60 -6.71
CA ALA A 406 0.93 -8.90 -5.79
C ALA A 406 2.24 -9.09 -6.55
N SER A 407 2.59 -8.17 -7.45
CA SER A 407 3.84 -8.24 -8.25
C SER A 407 5.12 -8.48 -7.45
N GLY A 408 5.12 -8.14 -6.16
CA GLY A 408 6.34 -8.11 -5.35
C GLY A 408 7.22 -6.92 -5.73
N CYS A 409 8.13 -6.56 -4.83
CA CYS A 409 9.14 -5.53 -5.07
C CYS A 409 10.27 -5.65 -4.05
N TYR A 410 11.25 -4.76 -4.13
CA TYR A 410 12.39 -4.73 -3.24
C TYR A 410 12.35 -3.48 -2.38
N ARG A 411 12.72 -3.62 -1.12
CA ARG A 411 12.69 -2.54 -0.14
C ARG A 411 14.02 -2.45 0.59
N LYS A 412 14.56 -1.23 0.64
CA LYS A 412 15.79 -0.90 1.39
C LYS A 412 15.60 -1.20 2.87
N ILE A 413 16.59 -1.84 3.49
CA ILE A 413 16.48 -2.33 4.88
C ILE A 413 16.85 -1.29 5.93
N VAL A 414 17.70 -0.32 5.60
CA VAL A 414 18.10 0.77 6.48
C VAL A 414 17.91 2.09 5.75
N VAL A 415 17.41 3.10 6.46
CA VAL A 415 17.24 4.47 5.95
C VAL A 415 18.02 5.43 6.83
N LYS A 416 18.86 6.25 6.19
CA LYS A 416 19.51 7.39 6.83
C LYS A 416 18.70 8.66 6.55
N PRO A 417 18.22 9.38 7.59
CA PRO A 417 17.57 10.67 7.40
C PRO A 417 18.54 11.71 6.81
N TYR A 418 18.02 12.58 5.94
CA TYR A 418 18.74 13.73 5.42
C TYR A 418 18.38 14.99 6.21
N ASN A 419 19.29 15.96 6.27
CA ASN A 419 19.06 17.26 6.93
C ASN A 419 18.51 17.12 8.36
N PHE A 420 18.98 16.12 9.09
CA PHE A 420 18.50 15.82 10.43
C PHE A 420 19.06 16.84 11.42
N LYS A 421 18.17 17.54 12.13
CA LYS A 421 18.49 18.44 13.23
C LYS A 421 17.54 18.17 14.40
N SER A 422 18.01 18.34 15.62
CA SER A 422 17.17 18.17 16.81
C SER A 422 17.64 19.03 17.97
N ILE A 423 16.70 19.53 18.77
CA ILE A 423 16.98 20.26 20.01
C ILE A 423 16.14 19.71 21.16
N PHE A 424 16.73 19.72 22.37
CA PHE A 424 16.03 19.42 23.60
C PHE A 424 15.57 20.73 24.24
N ILE A 425 14.26 20.94 24.28
CA ILE A 425 13.63 22.15 24.82
C ILE A 425 13.32 21.87 26.29
N LYS A 426 14.19 22.38 27.16
CA LYS A 426 14.01 22.23 28.60
C LYS A 426 12.82 23.06 29.05
N ASN A 427 11.93 22.46 29.81
CA ASN A 427 10.87 23.21 30.46
C ASN A 427 11.43 23.88 31.73
N GLU A 428 11.49 25.21 31.73
CA GLU A 428 11.94 25.99 32.88
C GLU A 428 10.74 26.41 33.75
N LEU A 429 10.89 26.36 35.07
CA LEU A 429 9.82 26.63 36.05
C LEU A 429 9.16 28.01 35.89
N ASN A 430 9.81 28.94 35.18
CA ASN A 430 9.33 30.30 34.95
C ASN A 430 8.45 30.45 33.69
N ASP A 431 8.35 29.44 32.83
CA ASP A 431 7.58 29.46 31.57
C ASP A 431 6.49 28.36 31.51
N LEU A 432 5.98 27.91 32.66
CA LEU A 432 4.95 26.85 32.79
C LEU A 432 3.68 27.09 31.97
N ASN A 433 3.38 28.36 31.64
CA ASN A 433 2.18 28.76 30.90
C ASN A 433 2.38 28.77 29.38
N LYS A 434 3.58 28.48 28.88
CA LYS A 434 3.87 28.48 27.44
C LYS A 434 4.26 27.11 26.94
N ILE A 435 3.95 26.86 25.67
CA ILE A 435 4.36 25.65 24.97
C ILE A 435 5.02 25.99 23.63
N PRO A 436 6.06 25.25 23.23
CA PRO A 436 6.65 25.42 21.90
C PRO A 436 5.72 24.85 20.83
N ILE A 437 5.51 25.58 19.74
CA ILE A 437 4.76 25.16 18.55
C ILE A 437 5.60 25.45 17.31
N ILE A 438 5.52 24.57 16.30
CA ILE A 438 6.20 24.75 15.01
C ILE A 438 5.48 25.84 14.20
N LYS A 439 6.23 26.83 13.71
CA LYS A 439 5.71 27.82 12.74
C LYS A 439 5.27 27.10 11.46
N SER A 440 3.96 27.14 11.15
CA SER A 440 3.42 26.61 9.89
C SER A 440 3.75 27.54 8.72
N ASP A 441 3.70 27.01 7.49
CA ASP A 441 3.92 27.83 6.28
C ASP A 441 2.92 29.00 6.19
N LEU A 442 1.66 28.78 6.59
CA LEU A 442 0.65 29.83 6.67
C LEU A 442 0.98 30.89 7.72
N TYR A 443 1.52 30.48 8.87
CA TYR A 443 1.97 31.43 9.90
C TYR A 443 3.10 32.31 9.36
N LYS A 444 4.09 31.70 8.70
CA LYS A 444 5.22 32.43 8.09
C LYS A 444 4.72 33.43 7.05
N LEU A 445 3.90 32.99 6.09
CA LEU A 445 3.32 33.84 5.06
C LEU A 445 2.54 35.05 5.63
N LYS A 446 1.83 34.89 6.75
CA LYS A 446 1.08 35.98 7.38
C LYS A 446 1.95 36.96 8.18
N ASN A 447 3.18 36.58 8.51
CA ASN A 447 4.07 37.37 9.37
C ASN A 447 5.38 37.77 8.68
N GLU A 448 5.56 37.46 7.38
CA GLU A 448 6.73 37.83 6.58
C GLU A 448 7.06 39.34 6.65
N ASP A 449 6.05 40.21 6.67
CA ASP A 449 6.22 41.67 6.78
C ASP A 449 6.74 42.14 8.16
N LYS A 450 6.54 41.34 9.21
CA LYS A 450 6.99 41.66 10.58
C LYS A 450 8.42 41.19 10.82
N GLU A 451 8.80 40.01 10.32
CA GLU A 451 10.14 39.44 10.52
C GLU A 451 11.21 40.17 9.68
N ASN A 452 10.87 40.65 8.47
CA ASN A 452 11.80 41.44 7.64
C ASN A 452 12.17 42.81 8.25
N ASN A 453 11.29 43.41 9.07
CA ASN A 453 11.55 44.68 9.75
C ASN A 453 12.44 44.54 10.99
N THR A 454 12.50 43.36 11.62
CA THR A 454 13.39 43.05 12.75
C THR A 454 14.81 42.73 12.28
N PHE A 455 14.96 41.98 11.18
CA PHE A 455 16.28 41.62 10.62
C PHE A 455 17.12 42.84 10.19
N ILE A 456 16.49 43.93 9.76
CA ILE A 456 17.18 45.17 9.38
C ILE A 456 17.74 45.92 10.62
N LYS A 457 17.20 45.68 11.82
CA LYS A 457 17.65 46.35 13.05
C LYS A 457 18.84 45.67 13.75
N GLU A 458 19.12 44.40 13.48
CA GLU A 458 20.18 43.63 14.17
C GLU A 458 21.53 43.58 13.42
N GLN A 459 21.62 44.10 12.19
CA GLN A 459 22.89 44.14 11.43
C GLN A 459 23.74 45.40 11.72
N LEU A 460 24.15 45.60 12.97
CA LEU A 460 25.31 46.44 13.32
C LEU A 460 26.40 45.56 13.97
N PRO A 461 27.67 45.66 13.54
CA PRO A 461 28.59 44.53 13.63
C PRO A 461 29.33 44.50 14.96
N ASN A 462 29.48 43.32 15.55
CA ASN A 462 30.63 43.02 16.41
C ASN A 462 31.27 41.69 16.03
N LYS A 463 32.59 41.76 15.87
CA LYS A 463 33.50 40.74 15.34
C LYS A 463 33.88 39.69 16.40
N THR A 464 34.39 38.58 15.86
CA THR A 464 35.31 37.56 16.43
C THR A 464 34.77 36.54 17.44
N ASN A 465 34.58 35.28 17.00
CA ASN A 465 35.52 34.17 17.27
C ASN A 465 35.06 32.86 16.58
N GLN A 466 35.97 32.25 15.81
CA GLN A 466 35.73 31.06 15.00
C GLN A 466 36.32 29.82 15.69
N ALA A 467 35.44 28.99 16.28
CA ALA A 467 35.61 27.54 16.50
C ALA A 467 34.41 26.95 17.28
N SER A 468 33.72 27.76 18.09
CA SER A 468 32.48 27.42 18.82
C SER A 468 31.19 27.82 18.08
N SER A 469 31.31 28.32 16.86
CA SER A 469 30.24 29.00 16.12
C SER A 469 29.24 28.07 15.44
N GLN A 470 29.60 26.85 15.05
CA GLN A 470 28.69 25.94 14.32
C GLN A 470 27.56 25.39 15.19
N ILE A 471 27.82 25.02 16.45
CA ILE A 471 26.79 24.48 17.35
C ILE A 471 25.80 25.59 17.77
N ILE A 472 26.29 26.80 18.03
CA ILE A 472 25.47 27.96 18.40
C ILE A 472 24.58 28.39 17.23
N THR A 473 25.13 28.44 16.00
CA THR A 473 24.33 28.77 14.81
C THR A 473 23.31 27.69 14.44
N GLU A 474 23.58 26.41 14.68
CA GLU A 474 22.57 25.36 14.46
C GLU A 474 21.43 25.39 15.47
N GLN A 475 21.71 25.68 16.74
CA GLN A 475 20.67 25.84 17.77
C GLN A 475 19.80 27.07 17.50
N GLN A 476 20.42 28.23 17.19
CA GLN A 476 19.70 29.46 16.87
C GLN A 476 18.78 29.30 15.65
N ASN A 477 19.28 28.72 14.55
CA ASN A 477 18.48 28.50 13.32
C ASN A 477 17.28 27.55 13.53
N VAL A 478 17.32 26.70 14.57
CA VAL A 478 16.26 25.75 14.88
C VAL A 478 15.21 26.38 15.80
N GLU A 479 15.64 27.24 16.73
CA GLU A 479 14.73 28.02 17.58
C GLU A 479 13.88 28.99 16.75
N ASP A 480 14.41 29.51 15.64
CA ASP A 480 13.67 30.36 14.69
C ASP A 480 12.45 29.66 14.06
N GLU A 481 12.41 28.33 14.07
CA GLU A 481 11.27 27.55 13.55
C GLU A 481 10.13 27.39 14.57
N LEU A 482 10.35 27.81 15.82
CA LEU A 482 9.42 27.65 16.92
C LEU A 482 8.81 29.00 17.34
N ILE A 483 7.60 28.92 17.88
CA ILE A 483 6.96 29.99 18.63
C ILE A 483 6.49 29.44 19.97
N TYR A 484 6.50 30.30 20.99
CA TYR A 484 5.98 29.96 22.31
C TYR A 484 4.63 30.64 22.48
N VAL A 485 3.59 29.84 22.67
CA VAL A 485 2.21 30.33 22.82
C VAL A 485 1.67 29.95 24.19
N SER A 486 0.67 30.70 24.67
CA SER A 486 -0.09 30.34 25.87
C SER A 486 -0.66 28.93 25.74
N ASN A 487 -0.50 28.11 26.77
CA ASN A 487 -1.03 26.75 26.80
C ASN A 487 -2.54 26.68 27.08
N GLU A 488 -3.18 27.78 27.47
CA GLU A 488 -4.60 27.85 27.84
C GLU A 488 -5.52 27.24 26.77
N GLN A 489 -5.33 27.62 25.50
CA GLN A 489 -6.13 27.12 24.38
C GLN A 489 -5.98 25.59 24.17
N TYR A 490 -4.86 25.01 24.60
CA TYR A 490 -4.52 23.61 24.37
C TYR A 490 -4.64 22.77 25.65
N HIS A 491 -4.93 23.39 26.80
CA HIS A 491 -4.81 22.80 28.12
C HIS A 491 -5.65 21.52 28.26
N GLU A 492 -6.96 21.60 27.96
CA GLU A 492 -7.89 20.46 28.07
C GLU A 492 -7.45 19.26 27.24
N TYR A 493 -6.95 19.51 26.04
CA TYR A 493 -6.47 18.47 25.15
C TYR A 493 -5.12 17.90 25.63
N LEU A 494 -4.18 18.75 26.02
CA LEU A 494 -2.84 18.33 26.42
C LEU A 494 -2.86 17.56 27.73
N ILE A 495 -3.63 17.99 28.73
CA ILE A 495 -3.71 17.28 30.01
C ILE A 495 -4.34 15.88 29.88
N LYS A 496 -5.23 15.69 28.89
CA LYS A 496 -5.82 14.39 28.58
C LYS A 496 -4.81 13.42 27.96
N GLU A 497 -3.95 13.91 27.07
CA GLU A 497 -2.98 13.07 26.36
C GLU A 497 -1.64 12.93 27.13
N ILE A 498 -1.23 13.98 27.85
CA ILE A 498 0.03 14.10 28.58
C ILE A 498 -0.24 14.89 29.88
N PRO A 499 -0.69 14.22 30.96
CA PRO A 499 -1.11 14.88 32.20
C PRO A 499 -0.07 15.82 32.83
N ASP A 500 1.22 15.52 32.64
CA ASP A 500 2.36 16.25 33.17
C ASP A 500 3.08 17.11 32.10
N TYR A 501 2.39 17.51 31.02
CA TYR A 501 3.02 18.29 29.94
C TYR A 501 3.62 19.62 30.40
N GLN A 502 3.14 20.20 31.51
CA GLN A 502 3.63 21.46 32.08
C GLN A 502 4.93 21.31 32.87
N THR A 503 5.30 20.10 33.29
CA THR A 503 6.52 19.85 34.07
C THR A 503 7.55 19.03 33.30
N THR A 504 7.15 18.50 32.15
CA THR A 504 8.00 17.75 31.23
C THR A 504 8.56 18.64 30.12
N SER A 505 9.70 18.23 29.58
CA SER A 505 10.37 18.87 28.45
C SER A 505 9.79 18.43 27.12
N SER A 506 10.23 19.10 26.05
CA SER A 506 9.90 18.75 24.67
C SER A 506 11.16 18.51 23.86
N ILE A 507 11.05 17.73 22.78
CA ILE A 507 12.09 17.58 21.76
C ILE A 507 11.53 18.11 20.46
N TYR A 508 12.25 19.02 19.83
CA TYR A 508 12.00 19.37 18.43
C TYR A 508 12.99 18.64 17.54
N LEU A 509 12.51 18.12 16.41
CA LEU A 509 13.36 17.56 15.37
C LEU A 509 12.82 17.89 13.98
N THR A 510 13.75 17.99 13.03
CA THR A 510 13.46 18.12 11.62
C THR A 510 14.35 17.19 10.81
N CYS A 511 13.79 16.54 9.79
CA CYS A 511 14.54 15.68 8.89
C CYS A 511 13.77 15.42 7.59
N SER A 512 14.47 14.96 6.57
CA SER A 512 13.86 14.45 5.34
C SER A 512 14.05 12.94 5.24
N LEU A 513 12.97 12.23 4.93
CA LEU A 513 12.99 10.79 4.71
C LEU A 513 12.60 10.47 3.26
N PRO A 514 13.22 9.44 2.63
CA PRO A 514 12.85 9.04 1.29
C PRO A 514 11.42 8.48 1.24
N LYS A 515 10.87 8.38 0.02
CA LYS A 515 9.55 7.79 -0.21
C LYS A 515 9.44 6.41 0.45
N SER A 516 8.23 6.05 0.88
CA SER A 516 7.94 4.77 1.54
C SER A 516 8.68 4.55 2.88
N SER A 517 9.14 5.61 3.54
CA SER A 517 9.70 5.57 4.91
C SER A 517 8.72 6.18 5.92
N TYR A 518 8.79 5.73 7.18
CA TYR A 518 7.85 6.12 8.23
C TYR A 518 8.56 6.95 9.29
N ILE A 519 8.12 8.20 9.50
CA ILE A 519 8.68 9.05 10.56
C ILE A 519 8.50 8.40 11.93
N THR A 520 7.36 7.77 12.19
CA THR A 520 7.09 7.07 13.45
C THR A 520 8.10 5.97 13.75
N VAL A 521 8.59 5.25 12.74
CA VAL A 521 9.62 4.21 12.91
C VAL A 521 10.98 4.86 13.21
N ALA A 522 11.31 5.98 12.58
CA ALA A 522 12.52 6.74 12.93
C ALA A 522 12.47 7.27 14.38
N LEU A 523 11.30 7.75 14.82
CA LEU A 523 11.10 8.25 16.19
C LEU A 523 11.22 7.13 17.24
N MET A 524 10.88 5.89 16.90
CA MET A 524 11.08 4.77 17.82
C MET A 524 12.56 4.58 18.19
N GLU A 525 13.51 4.92 17.31
CA GLU A 525 14.94 4.89 17.63
C GLU A 525 15.37 6.00 18.60
N LEU A 526 14.66 7.15 18.62
CA LEU A 526 14.93 8.27 19.53
C LEU A 526 14.32 8.08 20.92
N LEU A 527 13.29 7.24 21.02
CA LEU A 527 12.51 7.04 22.24
C LEU A 527 12.75 5.65 22.86
N LYS A 528 13.83 4.96 22.47
CA LYS A 528 14.24 3.72 23.13
C LYS A 528 14.69 4.06 24.56
N ASN A 529 13.85 3.71 25.53
CA ASN A 529 14.20 3.71 26.94
C ASN A 529 15.05 2.49 27.28
#